data_AF-A0A661TY96-F1
#
_entry.id   AF-A0A661TY96-F1
#
_cell.length_a   1.000
_cell.length_b   1.000
_cell.length_c   1.000
_cell.angle_alpha   90.00
_cell.angle_beta   90.00
_cell.angle_gamma   90.00
#
_symmetry.space_group_name_H-M   'P 1'
#
loop_
_entity.id
_entity.type
_entity.pdbx_description
1 polymer ?
#
loop_
_entity_poly.entity_id
_entity_poly.type
_entity_poly.pdbx_seq_one_letter_code
_entity_poly.pdbx_strand_id
1 'polypeptide(L)'
;MISYINGLIAEMEKPPEITPEIKEHYTRGIENYNAGNMLGAIRELEIVMGKYGDYKDTSEVLIQSYYYYGIEKYGTGDLEGAISYWKMILKIDPDNPSALGLIDRAEKELKGLNE
;
A
#
# COMPACT_ATOMS: atom_id res chain seq x y z
N MET A 1 -12.01 -18.26 -38.69
CA MET A 1 -12.62 -18.00 -37.37
C MET A 1 -11.69 -18.32 -36.21
N ILE A 2 -11.10 -19.52 -36.11
CA ILE A 2 -10.20 -19.90 -35.00
C ILE A 2 -8.98 -18.96 -34.85
N SER A 3 -8.35 -18.54 -35.95
CA SER A 3 -7.21 -17.60 -35.91
C SER A 3 -7.56 -16.20 -35.39
N TYR A 4 -8.81 -15.76 -35.53
CA TYR A 4 -9.27 -14.45 -35.04
C TYR A 4 -9.58 -14.52 -33.54
N ILE A 5 -10.23 -15.61 -33.11
CA ILE A 5 -10.51 -15.87 -31.69
C ILE A 5 -9.22 -16.01 -30.90
N ASN A 6 -8.22 -16.74 -31.42
CA ASN A 6 -6.91 -16.87 -30.77
C ASN A 6 -6.16 -15.53 -30.68
N GLY A 7 -6.31 -14.64 -31.68
CA GLY A 7 -5.73 -13.29 -31.65
C GLY A 7 -6.40 -12.41 -30.59
N LEU A 8 -7.73 -12.47 -30.48
CA LEU A 8 -8.49 -11.74 -29.46
C LEU A 8 -8.17 -12.23 -28.04
N ILE A 9 -8.04 -13.54 -27.83
CA ILE A 9 -7.65 -14.10 -26.53
C ILE A 9 -6.24 -13.66 -26.15
N ALA A 10 -5.28 -13.72 -27.07
CA ALA A 10 -3.90 -13.28 -26.83
C ALA A 10 -3.80 -11.76 -26.52
N GLU A 11 -4.71 -10.95 -27.05
CA GLU A 11 -4.79 -9.51 -26.76
C GLU A 11 -5.44 -9.23 -25.39
N MET A 12 -6.36 -10.08 -24.96
CA MET A 12 -6.97 -10.04 -23.62
C MET A 12 -6.05 -10.59 -22.51
N GLU A 13 -5.05 -11.41 -22.86
CA GLU A 13 -4.07 -11.97 -21.91
C GLU A 13 -2.82 -11.11 -21.73
N LYS A 14 -2.63 -10.05 -22.54
CA LYS A 14 -1.49 -9.14 -22.35
C LYS A 14 -1.66 -8.43 -21.00
N PRO A 15 -0.60 -8.40 -20.16
CA PRO A 15 -0.65 -7.56 -18.97
C PRO A 15 -0.96 -6.13 -19.40
N PRO A 16 -1.79 -5.40 -18.64
CA PRO A 16 -2.21 -4.08 -19.04
C PRO A 16 -0.98 -3.19 -19.30
N GLU A 17 -1.03 -2.36 -20.35
CA GLU A 17 0.12 -1.51 -20.68
C GLU A 17 0.25 -0.39 -19.64
N ILE A 18 1.45 -0.22 -19.08
CA ILE A 18 1.73 0.86 -18.12
C ILE A 18 1.51 2.21 -18.79
N THR A 19 0.41 2.88 -18.42
CA THR A 19 0.01 4.15 -18.99
C THR A 19 0.87 5.32 -18.46
N PRO A 20 0.97 6.45 -19.20
CA PRO A 20 1.62 7.66 -18.70
C PRO A 20 1.03 8.15 -17.37
N GLU A 21 -0.29 8.05 -17.21
CA GLU A 21 -1.00 8.40 -15.98
C GLU A 21 -0.48 7.60 -14.77
N ILE A 22 -0.19 6.32 -14.94
CA ILE A 22 0.32 5.46 -13.86
C ILE A 22 1.75 5.80 -13.50
N LYS A 23 2.57 6.16 -14.50
CA LYS A 23 3.92 6.67 -14.26
C LYS A 23 3.89 7.99 -13.49
N GLU A 24 2.92 8.85 -13.78
CA GLU A 24 2.72 10.11 -13.06
C GLU A 24 2.31 9.87 -11.60
N HIS A 25 1.31 9.03 -11.35
CA HIS A 25 0.91 8.66 -9.99
C HIS A 25 2.07 8.07 -9.19
N TYR A 26 2.82 7.14 -9.77
CA TYR A 26 4.03 6.61 -9.12
C TYR A 26 5.04 7.71 -8.79
N THR A 27 5.32 8.61 -9.73
CA THR A 27 6.28 9.71 -9.54
C THR A 27 5.85 10.62 -8.39
N ARG A 28 4.58 11.05 -8.36
CA ARG A 28 4.04 11.85 -7.26
C ARG A 28 4.04 11.11 -5.93
N GLY A 29 3.80 9.80 -5.95
CA GLY A 29 3.88 8.95 -4.76
C GLY A 29 5.28 8.96 -4.15
N ILE A 30 6.30 8.75 -4.98
CA ILE A 30 7.70 8.82 -4.56
C ILE A 30 8.10 10.22 -4.08
N GLU A 31 7.68 11.28 -4.77
CA GLU A 31 7.94 12.66 -4.34
C GLU A 31 7.33 12.97 -2.97
N ASN A 32 6.09 12.56 -2.73
CA ASN A 32 5.45 12.70 -1.43
C ASN A 32 6.17 11.89 -0.34
N TYR A 33 6.58 10.67 -0.64
CA TYR A 33 7.33 9.83 0.29
C TYR A 33 8.65 10.50 0.71
N ASN A 34 9.41 10.99 -0.28
CA ASN A 34 10.67 11.70 -0.03
C ASN A 34 10.47 13.02 0.72
N ALA A 35 9.31 13.66 0.57
CA ALA A 35 8.95 14.87 1.30
C ALA A 35 8.43 14.60 2.73
N GLY A 36 8.33 13.34 3.15
CA GLY A 36 7.76 12.98 4.46
C GLY A 36 6.23 12.98 4.48
N ASN A 37 5.56 13.29 3.36
CA ASN A 37 4.10 13.31 3.26
C ASN A 37 3.57 11.88 3.02
N MET A 38 3.55 11.07 4.08
CA MET A 38 3.17 9.66 4.00
C MET A 38 1.73 9.45 3.48
N LEU A 39 0.79 10.30 3.90
CA LEU A 39 -0.59 10.21 3.41
C LEU A 39 -0.69 10.55 1.91
N GLY A 40 0.08 11.54 1.44
CA GLY A 40 0.19 11.86 0.02
C GLY A 40 0.78 10.69 -0.78
N ALA A 41 1.83 10.06 -0.26
CA ALA A 41 2.45 8.88 -0.87
C ALA A 41 1.46 7.72 -1.00
N ILE A 42 0.75 7.39 0.08
CA ILE A 42 -0.28 6.34 0.11
C ILE A 42 -1.32 6.57 -0.99
N ARG A 43 -1.91 7.77 -1.05
CA ARG A 43 -2.99 8.08 -2.00
C ARG A 43 -2.58 7.87 -3.46
N GLU A 44 -1.36 8.27 -3.81
CA GLU A 44 -0.85 8.14 -5.17
C GLU A 44 -0.44 6.70 -5.48
N LEU A 45 0.23 6.01 -4.54
CA LEU A 45 0.75 4.65 -4.76
C LEU A 45 -0.35 3.58 -4.69
N GLU A 46 -1.44 3.79 -3.94
CA GLU A 46 -2.60 2.89 -3.97
C GLU A 46 -3.25 2.82 -5.36
N ILE A 47 -3.26 3.92 -6.10
CA ILE A 47 -3.75 3.95 -7.49
C ILE A 47 -2.87 3.09 -8.40
N VAL A 48 -1.55 3.15 -8.19
CA VAL A 48 -0.58 2.33 -8.92
C VAL A 48 -0.77 0.85 -8.57
N MET A 49 -0.76 0.51 -7.28
CA MET A 49 -0.94 -0.85 -6.77
C MET A 49 -2.25 -1.49 -7.26
N GLY A 50 -3.35 -0.74 -7.26
CA GLY A 50 -4.66 -1.25 -7.67
C GLY A 50 -4.74 -1.65 -9.14
N LYS A 51 -3.90 -1.08 -10.01
CA LYS A 51 -3.82 -1.44 -11.44
C LYS A 51 -2.61 -2.32 -11.76
N TYR A 52 -1.50 -2.15 -11.04
CA TYR A 52 -0.20 -2.77 -11.29
C TYR A 52 0.53 -3.05 -9.97
N GLY A 53 0.17 -4.14 -9.30
CA GLY A 53 0.71 -4.48 -7.98
C GLY A 53 2.23 -4.66 -7.94
N ASP A 54 2.82 -5.14 -9.04
CA ASP A 54 4.26 -5.40 -9.14
C ASP A 54 5.04 -4.25 -9.82
N TYR A 55 4.46 -3.06 -9.90
CA TYR A 55 5.14 -1.94 -10.55
C TYR A 55 6.27 -1.39 -9.67
N LYS A 56 7.52 -1.72 -10.05
CA LYS A 56 8.74 -1.25 -9.36
C LYS A 56 8.70 -1.57 -7.86
N ASP A 57 9.07 -0.61 -7.02
CA ASP A 57 9.12 -0.64 -5.56
C ASP A 57 7.81 -0.14 -4.91
N THR A 58 6.70 -0.09 -5.66
CA THR A 58 5.41 0.44 -5.15
C THR A 58 4.95 -0.25 -3.87
N SER A 59 5.08 -1.58 -3.78
CA SER A 59 4.73 -2.36 -2.59
C SER A 59 5.60 -2.00 -1.39
N GLU A 60 6.92 -1.92 -1.57
CA GLU A 60 7.88 -1.57 -0.53
C GLU A 60 7.62 -0.16 0.01
N VAL A 61 7.44 0.82 -0.87
CA VAL A 61 7.19 2.21 -0.48
C VAL A 61 5.82 2.36 0.18
N LEU A 62 4.80 1.62 -0.27
CA LEU A 62 3.49 1.58 0.40
C LEU A 62 3.59 1.01 1.82
N ILE A 63 4.30 -0.11 2.00
CA ILE A 63 4.52 -0.71 3.33
C ILE A 63 5.16 0.31 4.27
N GLN A 64 6.22 0.99 3.83
CA GLN A 64 6.89 2.02 4.62
C GLN A 64 5.96 3.21 4.90
N SER A 65 5.19 3.66 3.91
CA SER A 65 4.26 4.78 4.07
C SER A 65 3.14 4.47 5.07
N TYR A 66 2.54 3.27 4.98
CA TYR A 66 1.55 2.80 5.96
C TYR A 66 2.14 2.66 7.36
N TYR A 67 3.37 2.16 7.46
CA TYR A 67 4.09 2.04 8.72
C TYR A 67 4.22 3.39 9.41
N TYR A 68 4.81 4.38 8.72
CA TYR A 68 5.06 5.70 9.30
C TYR A 68 3.78 6.48 9.57
N TYR A 69 2.78 6.39 8.67
CA TYR A 69 1.51 7.05 8.91
C TYR A 69 0.74 6.42 10.09
N GLY A 70 0.81 5.09 10.25
CA GLY A 70 0.28 4.42 11.43
C GLY A 70 0.98 4.84 12.73
N ILE A 71 2.31 5.06 12.69
CA ILE A 71 3.08 5.61 13.82
C ILE A 71 2.63 7.03 14.16
N GLU A 72 2.38 7.89 13.16
CA GLU A 72 1.82 9.23 13.38
C GLU A 72 0.47 9.16 14.10
N LYS A 73 -0.45 8.30 13.61
CA LYS A 73 -1.76 8.08 14.26
C LYS A 73 -1.62 7.60 15.69
N TYR A 74 -0.77 6.60 15.92
CA TYR A 74 -0.48 6.08 17.24
C TYR A 74 0.04 7.19 18.18
N GLY A 75 0.98 8.01 17.71
CA GLY A 75 1.53 9.14 18.48
C GLY A 75 0.51 10.22 18.84
N THR A 76 -0.58 10.35 18.06
CA THR A 76 -1.69 11.26 18.36
C THR A 76 -2.79 10.63 19.26
N GLY A 77 -2.63 9.37 19.66
CA GLY A 77 -3.62 8.61 20.43
C GLY A 77 -4.74 7.99 19.59
N ASP A 78 -4.70 8.13 18.26
CA ASP A 78 -5.62 7.48 17.33
C ASP A 78 -5.19 6.02 17.07
N LEU A 79 -5.37 5.18 18.09
CA LEU A 79 -4.97 3.77 18.06
C LEU A 79 -5.74 2.98 17.00
N GLU A 80 -7.04 3.25 16.82
CA GLU A 80 -7.86 2.61 15.80
C GLU A 80 -7.37 2.97 14.39
N GLY A 81 -7.06 4.25 14.15
CA GLY A 81 -6.45 4.71 12.92
C GLY A 81 -5.09 4.05 12.65
N ALA A 82 -4.23 3.97 13.67
CA ALA A 82 -2.93 3.30 13.57
C ALA A 82 -3.07 1.82 13.15
N ILE A 83 -3.94 1.08 13.85
CA ILE A 83 -4.23 -0.33 13.56
C ILE A 83 -4.76 -0.49 12.12
N SER A 84 -5.64 0.40 11.68
CA SER A 84 -6.20 0.37 10.32
C SER A 84 -5.12 0.47 9.26
N TYR A 85 -4.18 1.41 9.40
CA TYR A 85 -3.07 1.56 8.45
C TYR A 85 -2.07 0.40 8.52
N TRP A 86 -1.72 -0.10 9.71
CA TRP A 86 -0.84 -1.27 9.79
C TRP A 86 -1.47 -2.54 9.24
N LYS A 87 -2.81 -2.69 9.32
CA LYS A 87 -3.50 -3.80 8.64
C LYS A 87 -3.38 -3.73 7.11
N MET A 88 -3.13 -2.56 6.53
CA MET A 88 -2.85 -2.45 5.09
C MET A 88 -1.49 -3.06 4.72
N ILE A 89 -0.49 -3.00 5.62
CA ILE A 89 0.78 -3.70 5.43
C ILE A 89 0.53 -5.21 5.30
N LEU A 90 -0.31 -5.77 6.16
CA LEU A 90 -0.64 -7.20 6.15
C LEU A 90 -1.43 -7.66 4.91
N LYS A 91 -2.01 -6.72 4.14
CA LYS A 91 -2.61 -7.05 2.84
C LYS A 91 -1.56 -7.23 1.75
N ILE A 92 -0.38 -6.64 1.91
CA ILE A 92 0.74 -6.69 0.95
C ILE A 92 1.75 -7.77 1.39
N ASP A 93 2.10 -7.78 2.67
CA ASP A 93 3.02 -8.71 3.32
C ASP A 93 2.32 -9.31 4.57
N PRO A 94 1.59 -10.43 4.42
CA PRO A 94 0.79 -11.02 5.50
C PRO A 94 1.56 -11.41 6.75
N ASP A 95 2.86 -11.71 6.60
CA ASP A 95 3.72 -12.17 7.69
C ASP A 95 4.63 -11.06 8.23
N ASN A 96 4.35 -9.79 7.89
CA ASN A 96 5.19 -8.66 8.28
C ASN A 96 5.30 -8.55 9.82
N PRO A 97 6.47 -8.84 10.41
CA PRO A 97 6.60 -8.95 11.86
C PRO A 97 6.41 -7.59 12.55
N SER A 98 6.83 -6.50 11.90
CA SER A 98 6.67 -5.13 12.41
C SER A 98 5.20 -4.75 12.53
N ALA A 99 4.41 -4.98 11.48
CA ALA A 99 2.98 -4.67 11.50
C ALA A 99 2.22 -5.51 12.53
N LEU A 100 2.48 -6.82 12.60
CA LEU A 100 1.87 -7.70 13.61
C LEU A 100 2.16 -7.24 15.04
N GLY A 101 3.43 -6.91 15.34
CA GLY A 101 3.82 -6.44 16.67
C GLY A 101 3.22 -5.07 17.04
N LEU A 102 3.14 -4.15 16.09
CA LEU A 102 2.53 -2.84 16.29
C LEU A 102 1.02 -2.92 16.52
N ILE A 103 0.32 -3.77 15.76
CA ILE A 103 -1.12 -4.02 15.94
C ILE A 103 -1.39 -4.64 17.30
N ASP A 104 -0.66 -5.70 17.69
CA ASP A 104 -0.84 -6.34 19.01
C ASP A 104 -0.66 -5.33 20.16
N ARG A 105 0.38 -4.50 20.07
CA ARG A 105 0.63 -3.43 21.05
C ARG A 105 -0.53 -2.43 21.11
N ALA A 106 -0.97 -1.89 19.98
CA ALA A 106 -2.05 -0.91 19.96
C ALA A 106 -3.39 -1.51 20.39
N GLU A 107 -3.66 -2.78 20.08
CA GLU A 107 -4.87 -3.47 20.53
C GLU A 107 -4.89 -3.71 22.04
N LYS A 108 -3.73 -4.02 22.66
CA LYS A 108 -3.60 -4.11 24.12
C LYS A 108 -3.87 -2.76 24.78
N GLU A 109 -3.30 -1.69 24.22
CA GLU A 109 -3.49 -0.33 24.73
C GLU A 109 -4.94 0.11 24.66
N LEU A 110 -5.59 -0.13 23.51
CA LEU A 110 -7.00 0.18 23.31
C LEU A 110 -7.92 -0.56 24.28
N LYS A 111 -7.54 -1.79 24.68
CA LYS A 111 -8.26 -2.60 25.68
C LYS A 111 -7.90 -2.24 27.13
N GLY A 112 -6.95 -1.33 27.35
CA GLY A 112 -6.44 -1.00 28.68
C GLY A 112 -5.62 -2.13 29.32
N LEU A 113 -5.04 -3.02 28.52
CA LEU A 113 -4.23 -4.17 28.95
C LEU A 113 -2.72 -3.84 29.00
N ASN A 114 -2.38 -2.55 29.00
CA ASN A 114 -1.02 -2.09 29.18
C ASN A 114 -0.71 -2.05 30.68
N GLU A 115 -0.01 -3.06 31.17
CA GLU A 115 0.54 -3.11 32.55
C GLU A 115 1.92 -2.46 32.63
#